data_AF-A0A821PT40-F1
#
_entry.id   AF-A0A821PT40-F1
#
_cell.length_a   1.000
_cell.length_b   1.000
_cell.length_c   1.000
_cell.angle_alpha   90.00
_cell.angle_beta   90.00
_cell.angle_gamma   90.00
#
_symmetry.space_group_name_H-M   'P 1'
#
loop_
_entity.id
_entity.type
_entity.pdbx_description
1 polymer ?
#
loop_
_entity_poly.entity_id
_entity_poly.type
_entity_poly.pdbx_seq_one_letter_code
_entity_poly.pdbx_strand_id
1 'polypeptide(L)'
;MLNSFLLVKAWLSHELLYHVMSYRYRVEYGLSEKKGKEIAIPFRGKDLPSENSEFSHPDIMIGFTILSYLYRGLDLIQVKHGLIKLKSDPKQDRDSLLQKWVPKEPNW
;
A
#
# COMPACT_ATOMS: atom_id res chain seq x y z
N MET A 1 -19.54 3.04 5.13
CA MET A 1 -19.13 4.33 5.73
C MET A 1 -18.85 4.22 7.23
N LEU A 2 -19.76 3.70 8.05
CA LEU A 2 -19.55 3.59 9.51
C LEU A 2 -18.26 2.81 9.89
N ASN A 3 -17.98 1.71 9.20
CA ASN A 3 -16.79 0.89 9.48
C ASN A 3 -15.46 1.64 9.26
N SER A 4 -15.39 2.48 8.22
CA SER A 4 -14.19 3.28 7.93
C SER A 4 -13.93 4.30 9.05
N PHE A 5 -14.98 4.91 9.58
CA PHE A 5 -14.87 5.86 10.69
C PHE A 5 -14.38 5.18 11.97
N LEU A 6 -14.88 3.98 12.27
CA LEU A 6 -14.43 3.20 13.42
C LEU A 6 -12.95 2.79 13.31
N LEU A 7 -12.48 2.44 12.11
CA LEU A 7 -11.07 2.13 11.85
C LEU A 7 -10.17 3.36 12.09
N VAL A 8 -10.55 4.53 11.56
CA VAL A 8 -9.80 5.77 11.78
C VAL A 8 -9.74 6.13 13.26
N LYS A 9 -10.89 6.02 13.96
CA LYS A 9 -10.92 6.20 15.42
C LYS A 9 -9.97 5.23 16.11
N ALA A 10 -9.99 3.94 15.76
CA ALA A 10 -9.12 2.95 16.39
C ALA A 10 -7.64 3.31 16.21
N TRP A 11 -7.23 3.73 15.02
CA TRP A 11 -5.86 4.14 14.70
C TRP A 11 -5.40 5.39 15.44
N LEU A 12 -6.31 6.35 15.65
CA LEU A 12 -6.03 7.57 16.40
C LEU A 12 -6.06 7.34 17.92
N SER A 13 -7.02 6.56 18.43
CA SER A 13 -7.21 6.33 19.86
C SER A 13 -6.17 5.38 20.48
N HIS A 14 -5.64 4.42 19.71
CA HIS A 14 -4.65 3.44 20.22
C HIS A 14 -3.21 3.83 19.85
N GLU A 15 -2.96 5.10 19.55
CA GLU A 15 -1.64 5.65 19.22
C GLU A 15 -0.93 4.98 18.03
N LEU A 16 -1.61 4.12 17.26
CA LEU A 16 -1.03 3.42 16.12
C LEU A 16 -0.54 4.39 15.06
N LEU A 17 -1.32 5.44 14.77
CA LEU A 17 -0.90 6.46 13.83
C LEU A 17 0.35 7.20 14.33
N TYR A 18 0.35 7.60 15.60
CA TYR A 18 1.49 8.31 16.19
C TYR A 18 2.75 7.43 16.18
N HIS A 19 2.62 6.18 16.58
CA HIS A 19 3.70 5.20 16.57
C HIS A 19 4.28 4.98 15.17
N VAL A 20 3.43 4.79 14.16
CA VAL A 20 3.90 4.59 12.78
C VAL A 20 4.57 5.86 12.24
N MET A 21 4.08 7.04 12.59
CA MET A 21 4.67 8.32 12.16
C MET A 21 5.95 8.70 12.92
N SER A 22 6.17 8.17 14.13
CA SER A 22 7.38 8.46 14.89
C SER A 22 8.63 7.73 14.39
N TYR A 23 8.45 6.68 13.57
CA TYR A 23 9.55 5.90 13.01
C TYR A 23 10.14 6.55 11.75
N ARG A 24 11.42 6.31 11.54
CA ARG A 24 12.20 6.86 10.44
C ARG A 24 12.30 5.89 9.26
N TYR A 25 11.80 6.35 8.11
CA TYR A 25 11.90 5.62 6.85
C TYR A 25 13.37 5.35 6.46
N ARG A 26 13.64 4.11 6.01
CA ARG A 26 14.96 3.54 5.66
C ARG A 26 15.97 3.49 6.80
N VAL A 27 15.56 3.71 8.04
CA VAL A 27 16.42 3.52 9.23
C VAL A 27 15.84 2.45 10.14
N GLU A 28 14.54 2.52 10.40
CA GLU A 28 13.84 1.58 11.28
C GLU A 28 12.88 0.67 10.50
N TYR A 29 12.39 1.14 9.37
CA TYR A 29 11.53 0.36 8.47
C TYR A 29 11.73 0.76 7.01
N GLY A 30 11.28 -0.09 6.10
CA GLY A 30 11.24 0.21 4.68
C GLY A 30 10.84 -1.01 3.86
N LEU A 31 10.81 -0.87 2.54
CA LEU A 31 10.57 -1.99 1.63
C LEU A 31 11.86 -2.79 1.42
N SER A 32 11.71 -4.10 1.26
CA SER A 32 12.79 -4.96 0.79
C SER A 32 13.12 -4.65 -0.67
N GLU A 33 14.40 -4.67 -1.01
CA GLU A 33 14.86 -4.64 -2.40
C GLU A 33 14.79 -6.03 -3.06
N LYS A 34 14.63 -7.09 -2.24
CA LYS A 34 14.48 -8.45 -2.74
C LYS A 34 13.10 -8.66 -3.34
N LYS A 35 13.09 -9.29 -4.52
CA LYS A 35 11.86 -9.68 -5.20
C LYS A 35 11.06 -10.63 -4.31
N GLY A 36 9.75 -10.38 -4.20
CA GLY A 36 8.80 -11.25 -3.52
C GLY A 36 8.23 -10.70 -2.20
N LYS A 37 8.77 -9.59 -1.66
CA LYS A 37 8.28 -8.99 -0.41
C LYS A 37 7.80 -7.55 -0.64
N GLU A 38 6.50 -7.40 -0.90
CA GLU A 38 5.84 -6.11 -1.17
C GLU A 38 5.25 -5.47 0.10
N ILE A 39 5.85 -5.75 1.25
CA ILE A 39 5.45 -5.23 2.57
C ILE A 39 6.65 -4.58 3.24
N ALA A 40 6.39 -3.62 4.12
CA ALA A 40 7.45 -3.02 4.92
C ALA A 40 8.02 -4.02 5.93
N ILE A 41 9.34 -4.03 6.04
CA ILE A 41 10.13 -4.85 6.95
C ILE A 41 10.95 -3.96 7.90
N PRO A 42 11.36 -4.46 9.06
CA PRO A 42 12.23 -3.73 9.95
C PRO A 42 13.65 -3.59 9.39
N PHE A 43 14.26 -2.46 9.66
CA PHE A 43 15.65 -2.15 9.31
C PHE A 43 16.49 -2.21 10.58
N ARG A 44 17.72 -2.71 10.46
CA ARG A 44 18.69 -2.75 11.58
C ARG A 44 19.46 -1.43 11.71
N GLY A 45 19.37 -0.59 10.70
CA GLY A 45 20.04 0.69 10.60
C GLY A 45 19.76 1.33 9.26
N LYS A 46 20.44 2.44 8.99
CA LYS A 46 20.27 3.17 7.73
C LYS A 46 20.56 2.25 6.53
N ASP A 47 19.56 2.09 5.67
CA ASP A 47 19.63 1.33 4.43
C ASP A 47 20.02 -0.14 4.61
N LEU A 48 19.78 -0.70 5.80
CA LEU A 48 20.12 -2.07 6.15
C LEU A 48 18.87 -2.87 6.56
N PRO A 49 18.14 -3.46 5.58
CA PRO A 49 16.93 -4.23 5.86
C PRO A 49 17.22 -5.55 6.59
N SER A 50 16.33 -5.94 7.51
CA SER A 50 16.30 -7.28 8.09
C SER A 50 15.34 -8.16 7.28
N GLU A 51 15.82 -8.71 6.17
CA GLU A 51 15.02 -9.35 5.10
C GLU A 51 14.05 -10.44 5.57
N ASN A 52 14.48 -11.24 6.55
CA ASN A 52 13.70 -12.36 7.08
C ASN A 52 12.79 -11.95 8.25
N SER A 53 12.85 -10.69 8.68
CA SER A 53 12.07 -10.18 9.80
C SER A 53 10.79 -9.50 9.29
N GLU A 54 9.77 -9.53 10.13
CA GLU A 54 8.47 -8.88 9.91
C GLU A 54 7.98 -8.25 11.21
N PHE A 55 7.12 -7.25 11.10
CA PHE A 55 6.48 -6.66 12.27
C PHE A 55 5.40 -7.59 12.79
N SER A 56 5.40 -7.87 14.09
CA SER A 56 4.43 -8.77 14.71
C SER A 56 3.00 -8.23 14.69
N HIS A 57 2.83 -6.90 14.69
CA HIS A 57 1.52 -6.26 14.68
C HIS A 57 1.12 -5.92 13.23
N PRO A 58 0.02 -6.50 12.70
CA PRO A 58 -0.37 -6.30 11.30
C PRO A 58 -0.74 -4.85 10.97
N ASP A 59 -1.43 -4.12 11.86
CA ASP A 59 -1.75 -2.70 11.63
C ASP A 59 -0.50 -1.82 11.49
N ILE A 60 0.52 -2.05 12.31
CA ILE A 60 1.80 -1.33 12.22
C ILE A 60 2.49 -1.66 10.89
N MET A 61 2.50 -2.95 10.50
CA MET A 61 3.05 -3.39 9.22
C MET A 61 2.34 -2.73 8.04
N ILE A 62 1.00 -2.64 8.08
CA ILE A 62 0.18 -1.97 7.06
C ILE A 62 0.55 -0.48 7.00
N GLY A 63 0.64 0.19 8.14
CA GLY A 63 1.00 1.60 8.23
C GLY A 63 2.38 1.88 7.62
N PHE A 64 3.39 1.10 8.02
CA PHE A 64 4.73 1.22 7.45
C PHE A 64 4.76 0.88 5.96
N THR A 65 3.96 -0.07 5.49
CA THR A 65 3.87 -0.42 4.07
C THR A 65 3.31 0.76 3.27
N ILE A 66 2.22 1.37 3.74
CA ILE A 66 1.63 2.56 3.12
C ILE A 66 2.64 3.71 3.08
N LEU A 67 3.28 4.03 4.21
CA LEU A 67 4.28 5.10 4.26
C LEU A 67 5.48 4.81 3.35
N SER A 68 5.95 3.55 3.31
CA SER A 68 7.08 3.19 2.46
C SER A 68 6.75 3.37 0.97
N TYR A 69 5.54 3.01 0.54
CA TYR A 69 5.09 3.25 -0.83
C TYR A 69 4.78 4.73 -1.10
N LEU A 70 4.37 5.49 -0.09
CA LEU A 70 4.20 6.93 -0.20
C LEU A 70 5.55 7.64 -0.45
N TYR A 71 6.62 7.20 0.21
CA TYR A 71 7.95 7.79 0.06
C TYR A 71 8.72 7.28 -1.16
N ARG A 72 8.69 5.97 -1.44
CA ARG A 72 9.41 5.36 -2.57
C ARG A 72 8.66 5.50 -3.89
N GLY A 73 7.33 5.48 -3.84
CA GLY A 73 6.49 5.19 -5.00
C GLY A 73 6.48 3.69 -5.37
N LEU A 74 5.67 3.37 -6.38
CA LEU A 74 5.64 2.05 -7.02
C LEU A 74 6.63 2.00 -8.17
N ASP A 75 7.35 0.88 -8.32
CA ASP A 75 8.13 0.64 -9.54
C ASP A 75 7.25 0.17 -10.71
N LEU A 76 7.80 0.20 -11.93
CA LEU A 76 7.05 -0.15 -13.14
C LEU A 76 6.49 -1.58 -13.12
N ILE A 77 7.19 -2.52 -12.46
CA ILE A 77 6.76 -3.92 -12.35
C ILE A 77 5.56 -3.99 -11.41
N GLN A 78 5.63 -3.31 -10.26
CA GLN A 78 4.54 -3.22 -9.29
C GLN A 78 3.31 -2.53 -9.87
N VAL A 79 3.48 -1.46 -10.65
CA VAL A 79 2.38 -0.80 -11.37
C VAL A 79 1.72 -1.78 -12.34
N LYS A 80 2.52 -2.48 -13.17
CA LYS A 80 2.00 -3.47 -14.11
C LYS A 80 1.23 -4.58 -13.40
N HIS A 81 1.78 -5.13 -12.32
CA HIS A 81 1.12 -6.16 -11.51
C HIS A 81 -0.19 -5.65 -10.89
N GLY A 82 -0.18 -4.44 -10.32
CA GLY A 82 -1.37 -3.80 -9.77
C GLY A 82 -2.47 -3.63 -10.81
N LEU A 83 -2.12 -3.15 -12.01
CA LEU A 83 -3.08 -2.99 -13.11
C LEU A 83 -3.64 -4.32 -13.60
N ILE A 84 -2.81 -5.36 -13.73
CA ILE A 84 -3.27 -6.72 -14.11
C ILE A 84 -4.24 -7.25 -13.06
N LYS A 85 -3.90 -7.09 -11.77
CA LYS A 85 -4.73 -7.55 -10.66
C LYS A 85 -6.08 -6.83 -10.63
N LEU A 86 -6.08 -5.51 -10.81
CA LEU A 86 -7.31 -4.71 -10.91
C LEU A 86 -8.15 -5.16 -12.10
N LYS A 87 -7.53 -5.36 -13.28
CA LYS A 87 -8.23 -5.85 -14.48
C LYS A 87 -8.89 -7.21 -14.26
N SER A 88 -8.31 -8.06 -13.42
CA SER A 88 -8.85 -9.40 -13.11
C SER A 88 -9.92 -9.40 -12.02
N ASP A 89 -10.16 -8.28 -11.33
CA ASP A 89 -11.11 -8.22 -10.21
C ASP A 89 -12.56 -8.24 -10.73
N PRO A 90 -13.35 -9.29 -10.42
CA PRO A 90 -14.74 -9.41 -10.87
C PRO A 90 -15.68 -8.36 -10.28
N LYS A 91 -15.25 -7.62 -9.24
CA LYS A 91 -16.04 -6.51 -8.66
C LYS A 91 -15.89 -5.21 -9.46
N GLN A 92 -14.92 -5.11 -10.37
CA GLN A 92 -14.86 -3.98 -11.27
C GLN A 92 -15.91 -4.17 -12.38
N ASP A 93 -16.97 -3.38 -12.32
CA ASP A 93 -17.94 -3.25 -13.42
C ASP A 93 -17.30 -2.44 -14.56
N ARG A 94 -16.38 -3.10 -15.26
CA ARG A 94 -15.57 -2.52 -16.32
C ARG A 94 -16.44 -2.14 -17.51
N ASP A 95 -17.42 -2.96 -17.83
CA ASP A 95 -18.20 -2.78 -19.06
C ASP A 95 -19.15 -1.59 -18.93
N SER A 96 -19.75 -1.35 -17.75
CA SER A 96 -20.54 -0.13 -17.53
C SER A 96 -19.66 1.13 -17.46
N LEU A 97 -18.48 1.04 -16.83
CA LEU A 97 -17.53 2.16 -16.79
C LEU A 97 -17.02 2.52 -18.19
N LEU A 98 -16.60 1.54 -18.99
CA LEU A 98 -16.12 1.80 -20.35
C LEU A 98 -17.23 2.38 -21.23
N GLN A 99 -18.47 1.86 -21.14
CA GLN A 99 -19.61 2.41 -21.86
C GLN A 99 -19.95 3.85 -21.47
N LYS A 100 -19.65 4.27 -20.23
CA LYS A 100 -19.79 5.67 -19.80
C LYS A 100 -18.73 6.59 -20.42
N TRP A 101 -17.52 6.08 -20.66
CA TRP A 101 -16.38 6.87 -21.13
C TRP A 101 -16.26 6.88 -22.66
N VAL A 102 -16.76 5.86 -23.33
CA VAL A 102 -16.83 5.80 -24.80
C VAL A 102 -18.08 6.56 -25.26
N PRO A 103 -17.94 7.61 -26.08
CA PRO A 103 -19.09 8.26 -26.70
C PRO A 103 -19.89 7.24 -27.53
N LYS A 104 -21.22 7.24 -27.38
CA LYS A 104 -22.10 6.32 -28.13
C LYS A 104 -21.99 6.51 -29.64
N GLU A 105 -21.65 7.71 -30.08
CA GLU A 105 -21.36 8.04 -31.47
C GLU A 105 -19.92 8.56 -31.54
N PRO A 106 -19.01 7.81 -32.18
CA PRO A 106 -17.68 8.31 -32.46
C PRO A 106 -17.76 9.41 -33.52
N ASN A 107 -17.21 10.60 -33.24
CA ASN A 107 -17.20 11.75 -34.15
C ASN A 107 -16.00 11.74 -35.12
N TRP A 108 -15.53 10.56 -35.49
CA TRP A 108 -14.43 10.34 -36.42
C TRP A 108 -14.87 9.39 -37.54
#